data_AF-A0A7Y0Q8V5-F1
#
_entry.id   AF-A0A7Y0Q8V5-F1
#
_cell.length_a   1.000
_cell.length_b   1.000
_cell.length_c   1.000
_cell.angle_alpha   90.00
_cell.angle_beta   90.00
_cell.angle_gamma   90.00
#
_symmetry.space_group_name_H-M   'P 1'
#
loop_
_entity.id
_entity.type
_entity.pdbx_description
1 polymer ?
#
loop_
_entity_poly.entity_id
_entity_poly.type
_entity_poly.pdbx_seq_one_letter_code
_entity_poly.pdbx_strand_id
1 'polypeptide(L)'
;MASPEEELIEQLNNHKILALDCADGKLDFWQFVKLYDNFYHSYALDGHEANGVNHKLLQKHSREIEFHKAIYDQVLSIVCSDSDANNLAYIKAGRISSTEAQKIVKQLCESST
;
A
#
# COMPACT_ATOMS: atom_id res chain seq x y z
N MET A 1 14.35 5.16 23.13
CA MET A 1 13.02 4.74 22.67
C MET A 1 12.55 5.83 21.74
N ALA A 2 12.28 5.49 20.48
CA ALA A 2 11.63 6.43 19.57
C ALA A 2 10.23 6.76 20.13
N SER A 3 9.73 7.96 19.88
CA SER A 3 8.35 8.31 20.20
C SER A 3 7.38 7.58 19.25
N PRO A 4 6.10 7.39 19.64
CA PRO A 4 5.10 6.75 18.77
C PRO A 4 4.92 7.47 17.42
N GLU A 5 5.18 8.77 17.37
CA GLU A 5 5.16 9.55 16.12
C GLU A 5 6.36 9.22 15.22
N GLU A 6 7.56 9.11 15.80
CA GLU A 6 8.76 8.71 15.04
C GLU A 6 8.64 7.30 14.49
N GLU A 7 8.07 6.37 15.27
CA GLU A 7 7.78 5.00 14.81
C GLU A 7 6.78 5.01 13.64
N LEU A 8 5.70 5.78 13.73
CA LEU A 8 4.73 5.90 12.63
C LEU A 8 5.39 6.46 11.35
N ILE A 9 6.17 7.53 11.48
CA ILE A 9 6.85 8.17 10.34
C ILE A 9 7.85 7.20 9.70
N GLU A 10 8.61 6.47 10.52
CA GLU A 10 9.55 5.46 10.04
C GLU A 10 8.82 4.37 9.24
N GLN A 11 7.69 3.87 9.76
CA GLN A 11 6.92 2.83 9.09
C GLN A 11 6.28 3.31 7.79
N LEU A 12 5.70 4.52 7.77
CA LEU A 12 5.17 5.13 6.54
C LEU A 12 6.27 5.26 5.48
N ASN A 13 7.44 5.75 5.88
CA ASN A 13 8.57 5.92 4.95
C ASN A 13 9.12 4.59 4.44
N ASN A 14 9.29 3.60 5.31
CA ASN A 14 9.77 2.27 4.92
C ASN A 14 8.84 1.62 3.89
N HIS A 15 7.52 1.68 4.11
CA HIS A 15 6.55 1.13 3.17
C HIS A 15 6.45 1.96 1.89
N LYS A 16 6.69 3.28 1.96
CA LYS A 16 6.79 4.12 0.76
C LYS A 16 8.01 3.73 -0.09
N ILE A 17 9.14 3.42 0.53
CA ILE A 17 10.34 2.93 -0.18
C ILE A 17 10.05 1.61 -0.90
N LEU A 18 9.36 0.67 -0.24
CA LEU A 18 8.94 -0.59 -0.89
C LEU A 18 8.08 -0.34 -2.14
N ALA A 19 7.13 0.60 -2.07
CA ALA A 19 6.30 0.96 -3.21
C ALA A 19 7.12 1.60 -4.35
N LEU A 20 8.08 2.47 -4.02
CA LEU A 20 8.99 3.08 -4.99
C LEU A 20 9.92 2.05 -5.65
N ASP A 21 10.49 1.13 -4.89
CA ASP A 21 11.33 0.06 -5.42
C ASP A 21 10.53 -0.88 -6.32
N CYS A 22 9.25 -1.14 -5.99
CA CYS A 22 8.34 -1.87 -6.86
C CYS A 22 8.05 -1.11 -8.15
N ALA A 23 7.75 0.19 -8.07
CA ALA A 23 7.48 1.06 -9.21
C ALA A 23 8.67 1.18 -10.18
N ASP A 24 9.89 1.21 -9.64
CA ASP A 24 11.15 1.28 -10.40
C ASP A 24 11.60 -0.09 -10.94
N GLY A 25 10.91 -1.18 -10.56
CA GLY A 25 11.25 -2.54 -10.96
C GLY A 25 12.48 -3.12 -10.24
N LYS A 26 12.96 -2.46 -9.17
CA LYS A 26 14.00 -2.97 -8.28
C LYS A 26 13.49 -4.09 -7.39
N LEU A 27 12.20 -4.06 -7.07
CA LEU A 27 11.51 -5.06 -6.26
C LEU A 27 10.43 -5.74 -7.11
N ASP A 28 10.50 -7.08 -7.18
CA ASP A 28 9.45 -7.88 -7.80
C ASP A 28 8.09 -7.63 -7.12
N PHE A 29 7.01 -7.61 -7.91
CA PHE A 29 5.69 -7.29 -7.38
C PHE A 29 5.23 -8.25 -6.29
N TRP A 30 5.45 -9.56 -6.44
CA TRP A 30 5.04 -10.53 -5.43
C TRP A 30 5.92 -10.46 -4.17
N GLN A 31 7.21 -10.10 -4.32
CA GLN A 31 8.06 -9.75 -3.18
C GLN A 31 7.56 -8.48 -2.48
N PHE A 32 7.15 -7.45 -3.24
CA PHE A 32 6.53 -6.25 -2.70
C PHE A 32 5.28 -6.58 -1.89
N VAL A 33 4.33 -7.35 -2.44
CA VAL A 33 3.11 -7.76 -1.71
C VAL A 33 3.46 -8.46 -0.40
N LYS A 34 4.47 -9.33 -0.41
CA LYS A 34 4.92 -10.04 0.79
C LYS A 34 5.55 -9.13 1.84
N LEU A 35 6.36 -8.16 1.43
CA LEU A 35 7.05 -7.23 2.33
C LEU A 35 6.12 -6.11 2.83
N TYR A 36 5.19 -5.69 1.98
CA TYR A 36 4.21 -4.64 2.29
C TYR A 36 3.07 -5.17 3.16
N ASP A 37 2.71 -6.46 3.01
CA ASP A 37 1.72 -7.16 3.81
C ASP A 37 0.38 -6.37 3.95
N ASN A 38 -0.36 -6.56 5.04
CA ASN A 38 -1.54 -5.78 5.38
C ASN A 38 -1.19 -4.56 6.24
N PHE A 39 -0.07 -3.90 5.97
CA PHE A 39 0.44 -2.76 6.76
C PHE A 39 -0.65 -1.75 7.16
N TYR A 40 -1.51 -1.37 6.21
CA TYR A 40 -2.60 -0.41 6.43
C TYR A 40 -3.54 -0.83 7.58
N HIS A 41 -3.90 -2.11 7.63
CA HIS A 41 -4.77 -2.67 8.69
C HIS A 41 -3.99 -3.02 9.94
N SER A 42 -2.78 -3.57 9.81
CA SER A 42 -1.92 -3.97 10.92
C SER A 42 -1.50 -2.80 11.81
N TYR A 43 -1.40 -1.59 11.25
CA TYR A 43 -1.13 -0.36 12.00
C TYR A 43 -2.38 0.48 12.30
N ALA A 44 -3.58 -0.05 12.03
CA ALA A 44 -4.87 0.64 12.22
C ALA A 44 -4.86 2.08 11.67
N LEU A 45 -4.27 2.27 10.49
CA LEU A 45 -4.06 3.61 9.90
C LEU A 45 -5.37 4.29 9.50
N ASP A 46 -6.46 3.52 9.38
CA ASP A 46 -7.84 3.98 9.25
C ASP A 46 -8.37 4.71 10.51
N GLY A 47 -7.67 4.59 11.64
CA GLY A 47 -7.99 5.27 12.90
C GLY A 47 -9.04 4.59 13.78
N HIS A 48 -9.57 3.42 13.42
CA HIS A 48 -10.61 2.72 14.20
C HIS A 48 -10.12 2.33 15.60
N GLU A 49 -8.83 2.01 15.77
CA GLU A 49 -8.24 1.64 17.07
C GLU A 49 -7.42 2.79 17.72
N ALA A 50 -7.38 3.97 17.10
CA ALA A 50 -6.56 5.06 17.57
C ALA A 50 -7.21 5.80 18.76
N ASN A 51 -6.45 5.96 19.86
CA ASN A 51 -6.83 6.86 20.95
C ASN A 51 -6.70 8.34 20.52
N GLY A 52 -7.19 9.28 21.35
CA GLY A 52 -7.23 10.71 20.98
C GLY A 52 -5.88 11.37 20.66
N VAL A 53 -4.75 10.85 21.16
CA VAL A 53 -3.40 11.33 20.81
C VAL A 53 -2.97 10.75 19.46
N ASN A 54 -3.16 9.44 19.26
CA ASN A 54 -2.86 8.76 18.00
C ASN A 54 -3.73 9.30 16.86
N HIS A 55 -4.98 9.67 17.11
CA HIS A 55 -5.88 10.21 16.10
C HIS A 55 -5.39 11.56 15.54
N LYS A 56 -4.75 12.41 16.37
CA LYS A 56 -4.14 13.66 15.89
C LYS A 56 -2.90 13.41 15.04
N LEU A 57 -2.10 12.40 15.41
CA LEU A 57 -0.93 11.99 14.64
C LEU A 57 -1.34 11.41 13.28
N LEU A 58 -2.34 10.53 13.24
CA LEU A 58 -2.88 10.01 11.98
C LEU A 58 -3.48 11.12 11.11
N GLN A 59 -4.20 12.09 11.68
CA GLN A 59 -4.68 13.26 10.92
C GLN A 59 -3.52 14.09 10.35
N LYS A 60 -2.44 14.28 11.13
CA LYS A 60 -1.26 15.03 10.70
C LYS A 60 -0.56 14.36 9.50
N HIS A 61 -0.54 13.02 9.45
CA HIS A 61 0.05 12.22 8.36
C HIS A 61 -1.00 11.62 7.42
N SER A 62 -2.18 12.25 7.35
CA SER A 62 -3.32 11.74 6.57
C SER A 62 -2.97 11.57 5.10
N ARG A 63 -2.19 12.49 4.51
CA ARG A 63 -1.78 12.43 3.10
C ARG A 63 -0.94 11.18 2.80
N GLU A 64 0.02 10.85 3.65
CA GLU A 64 0.85 9.66 3.51
C GLU A 64 0.02 8.39 3.73
N ILE A 65 -0.88 8.41 4.72
CA ILE A 65 -1.81 7.31 4.98
C ILE A 65 -2.75 7.08 3.78
N GLU A 66 -3.23 8.15 3.13
CA GLU A 66 -4.07 8.07 1.94
C GLU A 66 -3.33 7.41 0.77
N PHE A 67 -2.02 7.64 0.63
CA PHE A 67 -1.20 6.93 -0.35
C PHE A 67 -1.18 5.41 -0.08
N HIS A 68 -0.94 5.00 1.17
CA HIS A 68 -0.97 3.58 1.55
C HIS A 68 -2.36 2.96 1.38
N LYS A 69 -3.42 3.73 1.69
CA LYS A 69 -4.80 3.32 1.45
C LYS A 69 -5.06 3.11 -0.04
N ALA A 70 -4.59 4.01 -0.89
CA ALA A 70 -4.76 3.91 -2.34
C ALA A 70 -4.05 2.67 -2.90
N ILE A 71 -2.85 2.34 -2.42
CA ILE A 71 -2.17 1.09 -2.77
C ILE A 71 -3.02 -0.12 -2.36
N TYR A 72 -3.55 -0.14 -1.14
CA TYR A 72 -4.38 -1.26 -0.72
C TYR A 72 -5.63 -1.41 -1.59
N ASP A 73 -6.39 -0.34 -1.76
CA ASP A 73 -7.69 -0.35 -2.45
C ASP A 73 -7.54 -0.68 -3.94
N GLN A 74 -6.61 -0.01 -4.62
CA GLN A 74 -6.46 -0.10 -6.08
C GLN A 74 -5.52 -1.23 -6.52
N VAL A 75 -4.77 -1.84 -5.61
CA VAL A 75 -3.79 -2.88 -5.96
C VAL A 75 -3.99 -4.14 -5.15
N LEU A 76 -3.74 -4.10 -3.84
CA LEU A 76 -3.72 -5.32 -3.02
C LEU A 76 -5.09 -5.99 -2.91
N SER A 77 -6.19 -5.22 -2.93
CA SER A 77 -7.54 -5.76 -2.80
C SER A 77 -8.03 -6.50 -4.05
N ILE A 78 -7.52 -6.11 -5.24
CA ILE A 78 -8.00 -6.59 -6.54
C ILE A 78 -6.98 -7.37 -7.36
N VAL A 79 -5.71 -7.43 -6.95
CA VAL A 79 -4.72 -8.24 -7.64
C VAL A 79 -5.02 -9.73 -7.51
N CYS A 80 -4.75 -10.49 -8.57
CA CYS A 80 -4.84 -11.94 -8.61
C CYS A 80 -3.55 -12.54 -9.19
N SER A 81 -3.37 -13.85 -9.03
CA SER A 81 -2.22 -14.55 -9.61
C SER A 81 -2.21 -14.42 -11.13
N ASP A 82 -1.03 -14.38 -11.75
CA ASP A 82 -0.90 -14.19 -13.20
C ASP A 82 -1.58 -15.29 -14.03
N SER A 83 -1.66 -16.51 -13.50
CA SER A 83 -2.45 -17.60 -14.07
C SER A 83 -3.95 -17.29 -14.10
N ASP A 84 -4.47 -16.67 -13.04
CA ASP A 84 -5.89 -16.32 -12.90
C ASP A 84 -6.25 -15.06 -13.66
N ALA A 85 -5.29 -14.16 -13.90
CA ALA A 85 -5.51 -12.93 -14.65
C ALA A 85 -5.99 -13.18 -16.10
N ASN A 86 -5.71 -14.37 -16.66
CA ASN A 86 -6.18 -14.78 -17.98
C ASN A 86 -7.57 -15.46 -17.94
N ASN A 87 -8.13 -15.69 -16.76
CA ASN A 87 -9.43 -16.32 -16.59
C ASN A 87 -10.56 -15.28 -16.72
N LEU A 88 -11.52 -15.55 -17.62
CA LEU A 88 -12.69 -14.70 -17.85
C LEU A 88 -13.48 -14.38 -16.58
N ALA A 89 -13.51 -15.27 -15.59
CA ALA A 89 -14.20 -15.01 -14.32
C ALA A 89 -13.52 -13.89 -13.52
N TYR A 90 -12.19 -13.87 -13.48
CA TYR A 90 -11.39 -12.88 -12.75
C TYR A 90 -11.41 -11.53 -13.47
N ILE A 91 -11.32 -11.54 -14.80
CA ILE A 91 -11.47 -10.34 -15.63
C ILE A 91 -12.84 -9.70 -15.40
N LYS A 92 -13.92 -10.49 -15.39
CA LYS A 92 -15.28 -9.99 -15.11
C LYS A 92 -15.46 -9.46 -13.69
N ALA A 93 -14.67 -9.97 -12.73
CA ALA A 93 -14.65 -9.49 -11.35
C ALA A 93 -13.78 -8.24 -11.16
N GLY A 94 -13.20 -7.68 -12.24
CA GLY A 94 -12.32 -6.50 -12.18
C GLY A 94 -10.95 -6.77 -11.56
N ARG A 95 -10.51 -8.03 -11.53
CA ARG A 95 -9.21 -8.41 -10.98
C ARG A 95 -8.09 -8.07 -11.96
N ILE A 96 -6.92 -7.75 -11.42
CA ILE A 96 -5.74 -7.32 -12.19
C ILE A 96 -4.57 -8.31 -12.04
N SER A 97 -3.69 -8.34 -13.03
CA SER A 97 -2.44 -9.10 -12.98
C SER A 97 -1.36 -8.37 -12.17
N SER A 98 -0.26 -9.05 -11.86
CA SER A 98 0.91 -8.43 -11.21
C SER A 98 1.50 -7.28 -12.04
N THR A 99 1.48 -7.40 -13.36
CA THR A 99 1.99 -6.36 -14.28
C THR A 99 1.13 -5.10 -14.26
N GLU A 100 -0.20 -5.25 -14.28
CA GLU A 100 -1.12 -4.12 -14.18
C GLU A 100 -1.05 -3.49 -12.78
N ALA A 101 -0.98 -4.31 -11.75
CA ALA A 101 -0.80 -3.88 -10.37
C ALA A 101 0.46 -3.01 -10.19
N GLN A 102 1.60 -3.44 -10.74
CA GLN A 102 2.84 -2.67 -10.69
C GLN A 102 2.73 -1.32 -11.40
N LYS A 103 2.01 -1.25 -12.53
CA LYS A 103 1.75 0.02 -13.23
C LYS A 103 0.93 0.98 -12.36
N ILE A 104 -0.09 0.48 -11.67
CA ILE A 104 -0.90 1.29 -10.75
C ILE A 104 -0.05 1.80 -9.59
N VAL A 105 0.79 0.94 -8.98
CA VAL A 105 1.74 1.37 -7.94
C VAL A 105 2.62 2.51 -8.44
N LYS A 106 3.16 2.39 -9.65
CA LYS A 106 3.97 3.45 -10.27
C LYS A 106 3.19 4.76 -10.43
N GLN A 107 1.97 4.71 -10.95
CA GLN A 107 1.12 5.90 -11.10
C GLN A 107 0.81 6.58 -9.76
N LEU A 108 0.59 5.79 -8.70
CA LEU A 108 0.38 6.31 -7.36
C LEU A 108 1.63 6.99 -6.81
N CYS A 109 2.81 6.41 -7.04
CA CYS A 109 4.09 7.02 -6.66
C CYS A 109 4.34 8.35 -7.39
N GLU A 110 4.05 8.40 -8.69
CA GLU A 110 4.18 9.62 -9.51
C GLU A 110 3.18 10.71 -9.10
N SER A 111 1.96 10.33 -8.73
CA SER A 111 0.91 11.27 -8.28
C SER A 111 1.12 11.79 -6.85
N SER A 112 1.95 11.10 -6.05
CA SER A 112 2.24 11.43 -4.65
C SER A 112 3.56 12.19 -4.45
N THR A 113 4.23 12.54 -5.55
CA THR A 113 5.44 13.38 -5.60
C THR A 113 5.05 14.83 -5.81
#